data_AF-A0A023YAG6-F1
#
_entry.id   AF-A0A023YAG6-F1
#
_cell.length_a   1.000
_cell.length_b   1.000
_cell.length_c   1.000
_cell.angle_alpha   90.00
_cell.angle_beta   90.00
_cell.angle_gamma   90.00
#
_symmetry.space_group_name_H-M   'P 1'
#
loop_
_entity.id
_entity.type
_entity.pdbx_description
1 polymer ?
#
loop_
_entity_poly.entity_id
_entity_poly.type
_entity_poly.pdbx_seq_one_letter_code
_entity_poly.pdbx_strand_id
1 'polypeptide(L)'
;SEQLLIGDGETVNNHGNETTLSHLISQPFDNQANEIDIYFPIVHGNLGEDGSIQGFFRLLNKPFVGSSVLSSALCMDKDFSKQVLNYNGFKTAKSITVKTGEI
;
A
#
# COMPACT_ATOMS: atom_id res chain seq x y z
N SER A 1 19.34 32.16 7.60
CA SER A 1 19.93 31.14 8.50
C SER A 1 19.30 29.82 8.10
N GLU A 2 19.96 28.83 7.52
CA GLU A 2 21.35 28.59 7.14
C GLU A 2 21.33 28.08 5.68
N GLN A 3 22.18 28.64 4.83
CA GLN A 3 22.41 28.10 3.50
C GLN A 3 23.53 27.07 3.67
N LEU A 4 23.22 25.79 3.50
CA LEU A 4 24.23 24.74 3.50
C LEU A 4 25.11 24.95 2.27
N LEU A 5 26.26 25.59 2.45
CA LEU A 5 27.31 25.72 1.44
C LEU A 5 27.95 24.35 1.24
N ILE A 6 27.34 23.53 0.37
CA ILE A 6 27.99 22.32 -0.16
C ILE A 6 28.88 22.78 -1.32
N GLY A 7 30.17 22.45 -1.23
CA GLY A 7 31.23 22.95 -2.11
C GLY A 7 30.88 22.98 -3.59
N ASP A 8 31.10 24.14 -4.20
CA ASP A 8 30.90 24.42 -5.61
C ASP A 8 31.94 23.67 -6.46
N GLY A 9 31.70 22.40 -6.82
CA GLY A 9 32.57 21.76 -7.80
C GLY A 9 32.59 20.25 -7.92
N GLU A 10 31.89 19.49 -7.08
CA GLU A 10 31.83 18.03 -7.27
C GLU A 10 30.91 17.69 -8.46
N THR A 11 31.54 17.29 -9.56
CA THR A 11 30.89 16.75 -10.75
C THR A 11 30.71 15.24 -10.59
N VAL A 12 29.52 14.75 -10.94
CA VAL A 12 29.26 13.31 -11.06
C VAL A 12 29.13 12.96 -12.53
N ASN A 13 29.80 11.87 -12.92
CA ASN A 13 29.77 11.33 -14.27
C ASN A 13 28.64 10.30 -14.39
N ASN A 14 27.57 10.64 -15.11
CA ASN A 14 26.52 9.69 -15.47
C ASN A 14 26.49 9.51 -16.99
N HIS A 15 26.84 8.31 -17.47
CA HIS A 15 26.83 7.96 -18.90
C HIS A 15 27.58 8.95 -19.82
N GLY A 16 28.71 9.50 -19.36
CA GLY A 16 29.56 10.40 -20.15
C GLY A 16 29.14 11.88 -20.15
N ASN A 17 28.13 12.26 -19.35
CA ASN A 17 27.83 13.65 -19.06
C ASN A 17 28.28 14.02 -17.64
N GLU A 18 29.19 14.99 -17.53
CA GLU A 18 29.52 15.62 -16.26
C GLU A 18 28.39 16.57 -15.84
N THR A 19 27.85 16.37 -14.64
CA THR A 19 26.82 17.25 -14.08
C THR A 19 27.17 17.56 -12.63
N THR A 20 26.97 18.81 -12.21
CA THR A 20 27.21 19.22 -10.82
C THR A 20 26.13 18.65 -9.89
N LEU A 21 26.48 18.22 -8.69
CA LEU A 21 25.51 17.78 -7.68
C LEU A 21 24.41 18.83 -7.43
N SER A 22 24.77 20.12 -7.45
CA SER A 22 23.81 21.23 -7.33
C SER A 22 22.78 21.25 -8.46
N HIS A 23 23.13 20.81 -9.67
CA HIS A 23 22.18 20.67 -10.78
C HIS A 23 21.25 19.48 -10.56
N LEU A 24 21.74 18.32 -10.09
CA LEU A 24 20.88 17.16 -9.83
C LEU A 24 19.90 17.40 -8.69
N ILE A 25 20.30 18.14 -7.67
CA ILE A 25 19.46 18.47 -6.51
C ILE A 25 18.46 19.60 -6.85
N SER A 26 18.82 20.51 -7.77
CA SER A 26 17.93 21.60 -8.22
C SER A 26 16.99 21.22 -9.36
N GLN A 27 17.21 20.07 -10.01
CA GLN A 27 16.23 19.52 -10.93
C GLN A 27 14.94 19.28 -10.14
N PRO A 28 13.81 19.86 -10.56
CA PRO A 28 12.54 19.42 -10.01
C PRO A 28 12.49 17.91 -10.26
N PHE A 29 12.24 17.12 -9.21
CA PHE A 29 11.72 15.78 -9.43
C PHE A 29 10.50 15.98 -10.33
N ASP A 30 10.63 15.63 -11.61
CA ASP A 30 9.54 15.72 -12.58
C ASP A 30 8.56 14.62 -12.17
N ASN A 31 7.78 14.94 -11.14
CA ASN A 31 6.71 14.15 -10.58
C ASN A 31 5.50 14.27 -11.52
N GLN A 32 5.71 14.08 -12.82
CA GLN A 32 4.66 13.68 -13.75
C GLN A 32 4.25 12.23 -13.46
N ALA A 33 4.08 11.88 -12.18
CA ALA A 33 3.11 10.88 -11.81
C ALA A 33 1.76 11.47 -12.22
N ASN A 34 1.26 11.04 -13.38
CA ASN A 34 -0.08 11.37 -13.83
C ASN A 34 -1.03 11.24 -12.64
N GLU A 35 -1.89 12.25 -12.45
CA GLU A 35 -2.86 12.21 -11.36
C GLU A 35 -3.66 10.91 -11.45
N ILE A 36 -3.59 10.08 -10.41
CA ILE A 36 -4.32 8.82 -10.37
C ILE A 36 -5.75 9.12 -9.92
N ASP A 37 -6.71 8.90 -10.81
CA ASP A 37 -8.13 9.09 -10.51
C ASP A 37 -8.68 7.96 -9.65
N ILE A 38 -8.28 6.71 -9.91
CA ILE A 38 -8.77 5.52 -9.24
C ILE A 38 -7.73 4.39 -9.24
N TYR A 39 -7.68 3.62 -8.16
CA TYR A 39 -6.85 2.41 -8.06
C TYR A 39 -7.64 1.13 -8.39
N PHE A 40 -7.05 0.23 -9.19
CA PHE A 40 -7.58 -1.10 -9.46
C PHE A 40 -6.63 -2.16 -8.88
N PRO A 41 -6.74 -2.53 -7.60
CA PRO A 41 -5.83 -3.48 -6.98
C PRO A 41 -6.11 -4.91 -7.49
N ILE A 42 -5.11 -5.51 -8.12
CA ILE A 42 -5.07 -6.92 -8.57
C ILE A 42 -3.97 -7.69 -7.84
N VAL A 43 -3.78 -7.35 -6.56
CA VAL A 43 -2.81 -7.98 -5.67
C VAL A 43 -3.53 -9.03 -4.83
N HIS A 44 -3.04 -10.26 -4.86
CA HIS A 44 -3.61 -11.38 -4.13
C HIS A 44 -2.95 -11.59 -2.76
N GLY A 45 -3.67 -12.25 -1.85
CA GLY A 45 -3.14 -12.66 -0.56
C GLY A 45 -2.87 -11.50 0.40
N ASN A 46 -1.85 -11.67 1.24
CA ASN A 46 -1.48 -10.72 2.29
C ASN A 46 -1.25 -9.31 1.72
N LEU A 47 -1.68 -8.29 2.46
CA LEU A 47 -1.71 -6.87 2.06
C LEU A 47 -2.67 -6.49 0.93
N GLY A 48 -2.99 -7.42 0.02
CA GLY A 48 -3.88 -7.19 -1.12
C GLY A 48 -5.36 -7.42 -0.80
N GLU A 49 -5.67 -8.52 -0.13
CA GLU A 49 -7.05 -8.98 0.11
C GLU A 49 -7.48 -8.82 1.57
N ASP A 50 -6.56 -8.47 2.47
CA ASP A 50 -6.78 -8.38 3.93
C ASP A 50 -7.25 -7.01 4.43
N GLY A 51 -7.38 -6.02 3.54
CA GLY A 51 -7.78 -4.66 3.90
C GLY A 51 -6.63 -3.66 4.01
N SER A 52 -5.37 -4.11 4.01
CA SER A 52 -4.21 -3.23 4.23
C SER A 52 -4.06 -2.18 3.13
N ILE A 53 -4.02 -2.59 1.86
CA ILE A 53 -3.87 -1.65 0.74
C ILE A 53 -5.12 -0.76 0.58
N GLN A 54 -6.31 -1.29 0.89
CA GLN A 54 -7.54 -0.51 0.90
C GLN A 54 -7.48 0.59 1.98
N GLY A 55 -6.89 0.29 3.14
CA GLY A 55 -6.64 1.27 4.20
C GLY A 55 -5.67 2.35 3.72
N PHE A 56 -4.61 1.97 3.03
CA PHE A 56 -3.68 2.91 2.42
C PHE A 56 -4.36 3.83 1.40
N PHE A 57 -5.19 3.31 0.50
CA PHE A 57 -5.94 4.14 -0.45
C PHE A 57 -6.89 5.13 0.23
N ARG A 58 -7.50 4.74 1.36
CA ARG A 58 -8.30 5.66 2.18
C ARG A 58 -7.45 6.79 2.77
N LEU A 59 -6.22 6.51 3.21
CA LEU A 59 -5.31 7.55 3.70
C LEU A 59 -4.91 8.53 2.59
N LEU A 60 -4.74 8.04 1.37
CA LEU A 60 -4.49 8.88 0.19
C LEU A 60 -5.71 9.69 -0.26
N ASN A 61 -6.88 9.45 0.34
CA ASN A 61 -8.16 10.00 -0.09
C ASN A 61 -8.42 9.76 -1.59
N LYS A 62 -8.06 8.58 -2.08
CA LYS A 62 -8.24 8.17 -3.47
C LYS A 62 -9.22 7.00 -3.56
N PRO A 63 -10.14 7.00 -4.55
CA PRO A 63 -11.06 5.90 -4.74
C PRO A 63 -10.32 4.67 -5.25
N PHE A 64 -10.89 3.49 -4.98
CA PHE A 64 -10.36 2.22 -5.45
C PHE A 64 -11.48 1.21 -5.73
N VAL A 65 -11.21 0.26 -6.60
CA VAL A 65 -12.14 -0.82 -6.95
C VAL A 65 -12.02 -1.98 -5.95
N GLY A 66 -13.16 -2.56 -5.56
CA GLY A 66 -13.23 -3.75 -4.73
C GLY A 66 -13.88 -3.53 -3.36
N SER A 67 -13.62 -4.45 -2.44
CA SER A 67 -14.19 -4.48 -1.09
C SER A 67 -13.62 -3.38 -0.18
N SER A 68 -14.42 -2.89 0.76
CA SER A 68 -13.95 -1.96 1.80
C SER A 68 -12.92 -2.62 2.74
N VAL A 69 -12.19 -1.82 3.53
CA VAL A 69 -11.20 -2.31 4.53
C VAL A 69 -11.79 -3.39 5.44
N LEU A 70 -12.95 -3.12 6.04
CA LEU A 70 -13.60 -4.05 6.96
C LEU A 70 -14.05 -5.33 6.23
N SER A 71 -14.65 -5.17 5.04
CA SER A 71 -15.12 -6.30 4.25
C SER A 71 -13.96 -7.22 3.84
N SER A 72 -12.85 -6.64 3.40
CA SER A 72 -11.62 -7.37 3.05
C SER A 72 -11.07 -8.13 4.26
N ALA A 73 -10.86 -7.45 5.39
CA ALA A 73 -10.35 -8.08 6.62
C ALA A 73 -11.25 -9.22 7.12
N LEU A 74 -12.57 -9.00 7.13
CA LEU A 74 -13.55 -9.99 7.57
C LEU A 74 -13.55 -11.21 6.66
N CYS A 75 -13.53 -11.02 5.34
CA CYS A 75 -13.56 -12.10 4.35
C CYS A 75 -12.23 -12.88 4.27
N MET A 76 -11.09 -12.24 4.58
CA MET A 76 -9.79 -12.89 4.59
C MET A 76 -9.63 -13.83 5.80
N ASP A 77 -10.22 -13.48 6.96
CA ASP A 77 -10.26 -14.35 8.13
C ASP A 77 -11.40 -15.37 8.02
N LYS A 78 -11.04 -16.65 7.82
CA LYS A 78 -12.00 -17.74 7.68
C LYS A 78 -12.80 -18.04 8.94
N ASP A 79 -12.24 -17.78 10.13
CA ASP A 79 -12.95 -18.01 11.39
C ASP A 79 -14.06 -16.96 11.54
N PHE A 80 -13.70 -15.67 11.43
CA PHE A 80 -14.68 -14.58 11.51
C PHE A 80 -15.71 -14.63 10.36
N SER A 81 -15.27 -14.90 9.13
CA SER A 81 -16.17 -15.09 7.99
C SER A 81 -17.26 -16.12 8.28
N LYS A 82 -16.88 -17.30 8.78
CA LYS A 82 -17.83 -18.37 9.10
C LYS A 82 -18.74 -18.00 10.25
N GLN A 83 -18.22 -17.34 11.29
CA GLN A 83 -19.03 -16.86 12.41
C GLN A 83 -20.11 -15.90 11.94
N VAL A 84 -19.77 -14.91 11.11
CA VAL A 84 -20.73 -13.93 10.57
C VAL A 84 -21.75 -14.59 9.65
N LEU A 85 -21.32 -15.52 8.78
CA LEU A 85 -22.24 -16.27 7.92
C LEU A 85 -23.22 -17.12 8.73
N ASN A 86 -22.72 -17.88 9.72
CA ASN A 86 -23.55 -18.71 10.59
C ASN A 86 -24.52 -17.88 11.42
N TYR A 87 -24.07 -16.73 11.95
CA TYR A 87 -24.91 -15.80 12.70
C TYR A 87 -26.11 -15.32 11.87
N ASN A 88 -25.90 -15.09 10.57
CA ASN A 88 -26.95 -14.68 9.63
C ASN A 88 -27.74 -15.87 9.02
N GLY A 89 -27.55 -17.10 9.52
CA GLY A 89 -28.30 -18.27 9.08
C GLY A 89 -27.79 -18.93 7.78
N PHE A 90 -26.63 -18.52 7.26
CA PHE A 90 -26.01 -19.18 6.12
C PHE A 90 -25.28 -20.46 6.56
N LYS A 91 -25.44 -21.53 5.78
CA LYS A 91 -24.75 -22.80 6.05
C LYS A 91 -23.28 -22.70 5.66
N THR A 92 -22.39 -23.04 6.58
CA THR A 92 -20.95 -23.20 6.33
C THR A 92 -20.46 -24.59 6.72
N ALA A 93 -19.27 -24.98 6.24
CA ALA A 93 -18.66 -26.25 6.65
C ALA A 93 -18.28 -26.22 8.13
N LYS A 94 -18.70 -27.26 8.89
CA LYS A 94 -18.35 -27.45 10.30
C LYS A 94 -16.83 -27.32 10.50
N SER A 95 -16.42 -26.53 11.49
CA SER A 95 -15.01 -26.34 11.84
C SER A 95 -14.84 -26.03 13.31
N ILE A 96 -13.64 -26.31 13.82
CA ILE A 96 -13.13 -25.81 15.08
C ILE A 96 -11.93 -24.92 14.76
N THR A 97 -11.81 -23.80 15.48
CA THR A 97 -10.66 -22.90 15.38
C THR A 97 -9.73 -23.19 16.55
N VAL A 98 -8.44 -23.33 16.27
CA VAL A 98 -7.40 -23.61 17.27
C VAL A 98 -6.37 -22.50 17.20
N LYS A 99 -6.06 -21.86 18.34
CA LYS A 99 -4.99 -20.87 18.43
C LYS A 99 -3.76 -21.48 19.12
N THR A 100 -2.61 -20.90 18.84
CA THR A 100 -1.36 -21.27 19.48
C THR A 100 -1.48 -21.11 21.00
N GLY A 101 -1.18 -22.17 21.76
CA GLY A 101 -1.28 -22.20 23.22
C GLY A 101 -2.63 -22.64 23.79
N GLU A 102 -3.61 -22.99 22.94
CA GLU A 102 -4.88 -23.58 23.36
C GLU A 102 -4.84 -25.12 23.40
N ILE A 103 -3.69 -25.74 23.11
CA ILE A 103 -3.40 -27.19 23.21
C ILE A 103 -2.01 -27.39 23.80
#